data_AF-A0A1I6THT2-F1
#
_entry.id   AF-A0A1I6THT2-F1
#
_cell.length_a   1.000
_cell.length_b   1.000
_cell.length_c   1.000
_cell.angle_alpha   90.00
_cell.angle_beta   90.00
_cell.angle_gamma   90.00
#
_symmetry.space_group_name_H-M   'P 1'
#
loop_
_entity.id
_entity.type
_entity.pdbx_description
1 polymer ?
#
loop_
_entity_poly.entity_id
_entity_poly.type
_entity_poly.pdbx_seq_one_letter_code
_entity_poly.pdbx_strand_id
1 'polypeptide(L)'
;MARGRHRNAPLHRVLVPALLGGAAVLSAGTAWFLGTGDGGVVVLRSLTTLAAGAAVAAAFLLRRWDLEAGRKVARERAAKAGISWQVEEKQAELEEAQELVATLEAKVRAKRIELGRLRSEHADLLRRYATAETERAKALEGRRQLALEAAEPAKALPAQATDHRTSGGAPTQLTYLQAYEALGKLSRNSARQEEARQEESAARQLPEQRPGRPAVQPSQAQDTPAGPAPQPRPAAQDRPAPPGAGRGRTESTGGFDFFGKPRAGKH
;
A
#
# COMPACT_ATOMS: atom_id res chain seq x y z
N MET A 1 -39.20 -5.06 16.83
CA MET A 1 -39.34 -4.10 15.71
C MET A 1 -40.66 -3.35 15.82
N ALA A 2 -40.67 -2.11 15.34
CA ALA A 2 -41.52 -1.01 15.78
C ALA A 2 -43.03 -1.29 15.83
N ARG A 3 -43.60 -0.94 16.99
CA ARG A 3 -45.03 -0.94 17.33
C ARG A 3 -45.85 -0.08 16.37
N GLY A 4 -47.07 -0.56 16.11
CA GLY A 4 -48.06 0.01 15.20
C GLY A 4 -48.10 1.54 15.20
N ARG A 5 -47.67 2.12 14.08
CA ARG A 5 -47.83 3.52 13.77
C ARG A 5 -48.87 3.68 12.66
N HIS A 6 -49.98 4.28 13.05
CA HIS A 6 -50.86 5.12 12.25
C HIS A 6 -51.70 4.42 11.17
N ARG A 7 -52.83 3.85 11.60
CA ARG A 7 -54.08 3.78 10.82
C ARG A 7 -54.74 5.16 10.67
N ASN A 8 -53.96 6.22 10.52
CA ASN A 8 -54.49 7.51 10.11
C ASN A 8 -54.58 7.49 8.59
N ALA A 9 -55.52 6.72 8.08
CA ALA A 9 -55.97 6.90 6.71
C ALA A 9 -56.48 8.35 6.63
N PRO A 10 -55.92 9.20 5.76
CA PRO A 10 -56.34 10.58 5.67
C PRO A 10 -57.85 10.62 5.39
N LEU A 11 -58.63 11.08 6.37
CA LEU A 11 -60.09 11.15 6.27
C LEU A 11 -60.52 11.88 4.99
N HIS A 12 -59.74 12.87 4.53
CA HIS A 12 -59.98 13.62 3.30
C HIS A 12 -60.06 12.74 2.04
N ARG A 13 -59.37 11.59 1.97
CA ARG A 13 -59.42 10.69 0.80
C ARG A 13 -60.68 9.84 0.73
N VAL A 14 -61.39 9.68 1.86
CA VAL A 14 -62.68 8.98 1.91
C VAL A 14 -63.82 9.99 1.82
N LEU A 15 -63.64 11.17 2.41
CA LEU A 15 -64.63 12.24 2.41
C LEU A 15 -64.91 12.78 1.02
N VAL A 16 -63.90 13.05 0.18
CA VAL A 16 -64.13 13.66 -1.14
C VAL A 16 -65.00 12.79 -2.07
N PRO A 17 -64.74 11.47 -2.24
CA PRO A 17 -65.59 10.61 -3.05
C PRO A 17 -66.96 10.32 -2.42
N ALA A 18 -67.03 10.20 -1.08
CA ALA A 18 -68.28 9.98 -0.36
C ALA A 18 -69.20 11.21 -0.40
N LEU A 19 -68.62 12.41 -0.33
CA LEU A 19 -69.36 13.67 -0.48
C LEU A 19 -69.90 13.83 -1.90
N LEU A 20 -69.12 13.49 -2.94
CA LEU A 20 -69.60 13.52 -4.32
C LEU A 20 -70.77 12.53 -4.53
N GLY A 21 -70.64 11.30 -4.03
CA GLY A 21 -71.71 10.30 -4.11
C GLY A 21 -72.95 10.70 -3.30
N GLY A 22 -72.76 11.25 -2.09
CA GLY A 22 -73.84 11.74 -1.24
C GLY A 22 -74.56 12.94 -1.84
N ALA A 23 -73.84 13.92 -2.38
CA ALA A 23 -74.41 15.08 -3.06
C ALA A 23 -75.21 14.68 -4.31
N ALA A 24 -74.73 13.70 -5.06
CA ALA A 24 -75.44 13.10 -6.19
C ALA A 24 -76.78 12.46 -5.77
N VAL A 25 -76.78 11.61 -4.73
CA VAL A 25 -78.00 10.98 -4.21
C VAL A 25 -78.98 12.01 -3.64
N LEU A 26 -78.48 13.04 -2.94
CA LEU A 26 -79.29 14.16 -2.45
C LEU A 26 -79.92 14.97 -3.60
N SER A 27 -79.17 15.22 -4.69
CA SER A 27 -79.69 15.93 -5.87
C SER A 27 -80.78 15.12 -6.60
N ALA A 28 -80.64 13.79 -6.65
CA ALA A 28 -81.66 12.91 -7.21
C ALA A 28 -82.91 12.84 -6.32
N GLY A 29 -82.73 12.78 -4.99
CA GLY A 29 -83.82 12.76 -4.01
C GLY A 29 -84.64 14.05 -4.01
N THR A 30 -83.96 15.20 -4.10
CA THR A 30 -84.62 16.52 -4.20
C THR A 30 -85.39 16.69 -5.52
N ALA A 31 -84.86 16.21 -6.65
CA ALA A 31 -85.56 16.17 -7.93
C ALA A 31 -86.80 15.24 -7.92
N TRP A 32 -86.81 14.24 -7.04
CA TRP A 32 -87.97 13.36 -6.88
C TRP A 32 -89.08 14.03 -6.07
N PHE A 33 -88.73 14.70 -4.97
CA PHE A 33 -89.68 15.29 -4.02
C PHE A 33 -90.33 16.62 -4.46
N LEU A 34 -89.66 17.42 -5.29
CA LEU A 34 -90.13 18.78 -5.65
C LEU A 34 -90.91 18.86 -6.98
N GLY A 35 -91.06 17.75 -7.72
CA GLY A 35 -91.66 17.72 -9.05
C GLY A 35 -93.10 17.20 -9.06
N THR A 36 -94.06 18.04 -8.69
CA THR A 36 -95.51 17.78 -8.82
C THR A 36 -96.07 18.58 -10.01
N GLY A 37 -96.07 17.98 -11.20
CA GLY A 37 -96.78 18.49 -12.40
C GLY A 37 -95.93 18.49 -13.68
N ASP A 38 -96.45 17.83 -14.74
CA ASP A 38 -96.01 17.80 -16.16
C ASP A 38 -94.88 16.85 -16.65
N GLY A 39 -95.10 16.32 -17.88
CA GLY A 39 -94.31 15.24 -18.51
C GLY A 39 -92.84 15.54 -18.81
N GLY A 40 -92.42 16.81 -18.81
CA GLY A 40 -91.01 17.21 -18.93
C GLY A 40 -90.17 16.82 -17.69
N VAL A 41 -90.82 16.62 -16.54
CA VAL A 41 -90.18 16.26 -15.27
C VAL A 41 -89.58 14.84 -15.32
N VAL A 42 -90.12 13.95 -16.16
CA VAL A 42 -89.61 12.57 -16.30
C VAL A 42 -88.23 12.55 -16.96
N VAL A 43 -88.02 13.36 -18.00
CA VAL A 43 -86.72 13.47 -18.69
C VAL A 43 -85.67 14.02 -17.74
N LEU A 44 -85.99 15.06 -16.98
CA LEU A 44 -85.07 15.66 -16.01
C LEU A 44 -84.69 14.69 -14.88
N ARG A 45 -85.64 13.86 -14.41
CA ARG A 45 -85.37 12.81 -13.40
C ARG A 45 -84.48 11.69 -13.94
N SER A 46 -84.66 11.29 -15.20
CA SER A 46 -83.79 10.28 -15.81
C SER A 46 -82.35 10.79 -15.96
N LEU A 47 -82.17 12.08 -16.30
CA LEU A 47 -80.85 12.68 -16.44
C LEU A 47 -80.13 12.81 -15.08
N THR A 48 -80.84 13.23 -14.03
CA THR A 48 -80.23 13.40 -12.70
C THR A 48 -79.88 12.05 -12.06
N THR A 49 -80.70 11.02 -12.25
CA THR A 49 -80.39 9.65 -11.78
C THR A 49 -79.21 9.05 -12.54
N LEU A 50 -79.11 9.28 -13.85
CA LEU A 50 -77.95 8.89 -14.65
C LEU A 50 -76.67 9.61 -14.20
N ALA A 51 -76.73 10.92 -13.97
CA ALA A 51 -75.60 11.72 -13.49
C ALA A 51 -75.14 11.29 -12.09
N ALA A 52 -76.09 11.00 -11.19
CA ALA A 52 -75.80 10.50 -9.87
C ALA A 52 -75.13 9.11 -9.92
N GLY A 53 -75.65 8.21 -10.76
CA GLY A 53 -75.03 6.90 -11.00
C GLY A 53 -73.60 7.02 -11.54
N ALA A 54 -73.36 7.93 -12.49
CA ALA A 54 -72.04 8.18 -13.05
C ALA A 54 -71.06 8.73 -12.00
N ALA A 55 -71.50 9.64 -11.11
CA ALA A 55 -70.67 10.17 -10.03
C ALA A 55 -70.28 9.09 -9.02
N VAL A 56 -71.21 8.20 -8.65
CA VAL A 56 -70.92 7.06 -7.75
C VAL A 56 -69.96 6.08 -8.41
N ALA A 57 -70.13 5.78 -9.69
CA ALA A 57 -69.22 4.91 -10.45
C ALA A 57 -67.81 5.49 -10.53
N ALA A 58 -67.68 6.79 -10.82
CA ALA A 58 -66.39 7.49 -10.83
C ALA A 58 -65.72 7.45 -9.45
N ALA A 59 -66.47 7.75 -8.38
CA ALA A 59 -65.98 7.69 -7.01
C ALA A 59 -65.46 6.29 -6.63
N PHE A 60 -66.16 5.23 -7.05
CA PHE A 60 -65.72 3.86 -6.82
C PHE A 60 -64.45 3.51 -7.60
N LEU A 61 -64.35 3.95 -8.86
CA LEU A 61 -63.19 3.67 -9.70
C LEU A 61 -61.92 4.37 -9.16
N LEU A 62 -62.03 5.64 -8.76
CA LEU A 62 -60.95 6.36 -8.08
C LEU A 62 -60.55 5.65 -6.79
N ARG A 63 -61.52 5.19 -6.00
CA ARG A 63 -61.25 4.48 -4.75
C ARG A 63 -60.49 3.18 -4.99
N ARG A 64 -60.85 2.44 -6.04
CA ARG A 64 -60.16 1.21 -6.43
C ARG A 64 -58.73 1.49 -6.88
N TRP A 65 -58.51 2.54 -7.68
CA TRP A 65 -57.18 2.94 -8.13
C TRP A 65 -56.27 3.37 -6.97
N ASP A 66 -56.80 4.11 -6.00
CA ASP A 66 -56.06 4.50 -4.79
C ASP A 66 -55.59 3.29 -3.97
N LEU A 67 -56.45 2.28 -3.82
CA LEU A 67 -56.11 1.05 -3.09
C LEU A 67 -55.07 0.21 -3.86
N GLU A 68 -55.19 0.11 -5.18
CA GLU A 68 -54.23 -0.61 -6.02
C GLU A 68 -52.85 0.09 -6.02
N ALA A 69 -52.81 1.42 -6.09
CA ALA A 69 -51.57 2.20 -6.01
C ALA A 69 -50.89 2.02 -4.64
N GLY A 70 -51.65 2.08 -3.54
CA GLY A 70 -51.12 1.84 -2.20
C GLY A 70 -50.54 0.42 -2.03
N ARG A 71 -51.23 -0.58 -2.59
CA ARG A 71 -50.75 -1.98 -2.59
C ARG A 71 -49.45 -2.14 -3.39
N LYS A 72 -49.34 -1.48 -4.55
CA LYS A 72 -48.11 -1.53 -5.38
C LYS A 72 -46.92 -0.92 -4.63
N VAL A 73 -47.07 0.28 -4.06
CA VAL A 73 -45.99 0.93 -3.28
C VAL A 73 -45.61 0.11 -2.05
N ALA A 74 -46.57 -0.52 -1.37
CA ALA A 74 -46.28 -1.40 -0.24
C ALA A 74 -45.47 -2.63 -0.67
N ARG A 75 -45.80 -3.25 -1.81
CA ARG A 75 -45.04 -4.37 -2.38
C ARG A 75 -43.63 -3.96 -2.78
N GLU A 76 -43.47 -2.82 -3.44
CA GLU A 76 -42.15 -2.30 -3.83
C GLU A 76 -41.28 -1.96 -2.61
N ARG A 77 -41.85 -1.38 -1.56
CA ARG A 77 -41.13 -1.14 -0.31
C ARG A 77 -40.73 -2.44 0.38
N ALA A 78 -41.62 -3.43 0.43
CA ALA A 78 -41.29 -4.74 0.96
C ALA A 78 -40.18 -5.43 0.14
N ALA A 79 -40.24 -5.33 -1.18
CA ALA A 79 -39.21 -5.85 -2.08
C ALA A 79 -37.86 -5.13 -1.87
N LYS A 80 -37.87 -3.79 -1.78
CA LYS A 80 -36.66 -2.99 -1.50
C LYS A 80 -36.04 -3.32 -0.14
N ALA A 81 -36.86 -3.54 0.89
CA ALA A 81 -36.38 -3.94 2.21
C ALA A 81 -35.75 -5.35 2.19
N GLY A 82 -36.30 -6.27 1.40
CA GLY A 82 -35.68 -7.59 1.18
C GLY A 82 -34.33 -7.48 0.47
N ILE A 83 -34.25 -6.63 -0.55
CA ILE A 83 -33.00 -6.41 -1.31
C ILE A 83 -31.93 -5.73 -0.43
N SER A 84 -32.28 -4.74 0.38
CA SER A 84 -31.30 -4.08 1.26
C SER A 84 -30.67 -5.07 2.23
N TRP A 85 -31.44 -5.99 2.79
CA TRP A 85 -30.92 -7.04 3.65
C TRP A 85 -29.94 -7.99 2.91
N GLN A 86 -30.30 -8.38 1.68
CA GLN A 86 -29.42 -9.19 0.83
C GLN A 86 -28.13 -8.47 0.46
N VAL A 87 -28.19 -7.15 0.21
CA VAL A 87 -27.02 -6.33 -0.08
C VAL A 87 -26.13 -6.19 1.14
N GLU A 88 -26.71 -6.01 2.33
CA GLU A 88 -25.97 -5.98 3.60
C GLU A 88 -25.23 -7.31 3.86
N GLU A 89 -25.88 -8.45 3.60
CA GLU A 89 -25.26 -9.78 3.72
C GLU A 89 -24.12 -9.96 2.71
N LYS A 90 -24.34 -9.60 1.44
CA LYS A 90 -23.31 -9.68 0.40
C LYS A 90 -22.14 -8.72 0.66
N GLN A 91 -22.41 -7.57 1.25
CA GLN A 91 -21.37 -6.63 1.64
C GLN A 91 -20.50 -7.21 2.78
N ALA A 92 -21.11 -7.86 3.77
CA ALA A 92 -20.37 -8.56 4.81
C ALA A 92 -19.49 -9.69 4.24
N GLU A 93 -20.03 -10.49 3.32
CA GLU A 93 -19.25 -11.54 2.63
C GLU A 93 -18.05 -10.97 1.84
N LEU A 94 -18.22 -9.81 1.20
CA LEU A 94 -17.13 -9.14 0.48
C LEU A 94 -16.05 -8.62 1.43
N GLU A 95 -16.44 -8.06 2.58
CA GLU A 95 -15.52 -7.59 3.60
C GLU A 95 -14.69 -8.75 4.17
N GLU A 96 -15.32 -9.89 4.49
CA GLU A 96 -14.62 -11.10 4.93
C GLU A 96 -13.64 -11.62 3.85
N ALA A 97 -14.05 -11.64 2.58
CA ALA A 97 -13.18 -12.06 1.49
C ALA A 97 -11.98 -11.13 1.31
N GLN A 98 -12.18 -9.81 1.42
CA GLN A 98 -11.11 -8.82 1.35
C GLN A 98 -10.10 -8.97 2.50
N GLU A 99 -10.58 -9.24 3.72
CA GLU A 99 -9.72 -9.53 4.86
C GLU A 99 -8.85 -10.76 4.60
N LEU A 100 -9.44 -11.86 4.10
CA LEU A 100 -8.69 -13.07 3.75
C LEU A 100 -7.61 -12.80 2.70
N VAL A 101 -7.94 -12.06 1.63
CA VAL A 101 -6.97 -11.66 0.60
C VAL A 101 -5.84 -10.83 1.22
N ALA A 102 -6.16 -9.84 2.05
CA ALA A 102 -5.16 -9.01 2.73
C ALA A 102 -4.22 -9.84 3.62
N THR A 103 -4.74 -10.81 4.36
CA THR A 103 -3.89 -11.70 5.19
C THR A 103 -2.96 -12.58 4.35
N LEU A 104 -3.44 -13.09 3.21
CA LEU A 104 -2.63 -13.90 2.31
C LEU A 104 -1.55 -13.07 1.62
N GLU A 105 -1.89 -11.86 1.16
CA GLU A 105 -0.92 -10.94 0.60
C GLU A 105 0.18 -10.57 1.62
N ALA A 106 -0.18 -10.31 2.87
CA ALA A 106 0.79 -10.04 3.93
C ALA A 106 1.75 -11.22 4.13
N LYS A 107 1.23 -12.46 4.13
CA LYS A 107 2.05 -13.69 4.21
C LYS A 107 2.98 -13.81 3.01
N VAL A 108 2.50 -13.57 1.78
CA VAL A 108 3.35 -13.61 0.58
C VAL A 108 4.44 -12.55 0.63
N ARG A 109 4.12 -11.32 1.05
CA ARG A 109 5.11 -10.24 1.22
C ARG A 109 6.15 -10.61 2.26
N ALA A 110 5.73 -11.15 3.41
CA ALA A 110 6.64 -11.64 4.45
C ALA A 110 7.60 -12.72 3.91
N LYS A 111 7.08 -13.72 3.17
CA LYS A 111 7.91 -14.76 2.54
C LYS A 111 8.88 -14.23 1.50
N ARG A 112 8.49 -13.21 0.72
CA ARG A 112 9.41 -12.55 -0.23
C ARG A 112 10.57 -11.86 0.49
N ILE A 113 10.30 -11.22 1.63
CA ILE A 113 11.34 -10.58 2.46
C ILE A 113 12.25 -11.64 3.08
N GLU A 114 11.69 -12.73 3.63
CA GLU A 114 12.46 -13.84 4.18
C GLU A 114 13.38 -14.47 3.13
N LEU A 115 12.90 -14.69 1.89
CA LEU A 115 13.72 -15.21 0.80
C LEU A 115 14.84 -14.24 0.40
N GLY A 116 14.57 -12.95 0.38
CA GLY A 116 15.59 -11.92 0.15
C GLY A 116 16.69 -11.98 1.21
N ARG A 117 16.29 -12.06 2.49
CA ARG A 117 17.19 -12.20 3.64
C ARG A 117 18.04 -13.47 3.56
N LEU A 118 17.44 -14.62 3.26
CA LEU A 118 18.16 -15.89 3.13
C LEU A 118 19.19 -15.85 2.00
N ARG A 119 18.87 -15.19 0.88
CA ARG A 119 19.80 -15.00 -0.24
C ARG A 119 20.97 -14.11 0.15
N SER A 120 20.74 -13.03 0.89
CA SER A 120 21.84 -12.19 1.39
C SER A 120 22.71 -12.92 2.40
N GLU A 121 22.10 -13.66 3.34
CA GLU A 121 22.84 -14.47 4.32
C GLU A 121 23.70 -15.53 3.62
N HIS A 122 23.17 -16.18 2.58
CA HIS A 122 23.92 -17.15 1.78
C HIS A 122 25.10 -16.50 1.02
N ALA A 123 24.89 -15.33 0.41
CA ALA A 123 25.95 -14.60 -0.27
C ALA A 123 27.07 -14.19 0.71
N ASP A 124 26.70 -13.75 1.91
CA ASP A 124 27.68 -13.41 2.94
C ASP A 124 28.44 -14.63 3.45
N LEU A 125 27.78 -15.78 3.58
CA LEU A 125 28.43 -17.03 3.95
C LEU A 125 29.46 -17.46 2.90
N LEU A 126 29.12 -17.37 1.61
CA LEU A 126 30.04 -17.65 0.52
C LEU A 126 31.23 -16.71 0.49
N ARG A 127 31.03 -15.41 0.71
CA ARG A 127 32.12 -14.43 0.82
C ARG A 127 33.06 -14.78 1.97
N ARG A 128 32.52 -15.08 3.15
CA ARG A 128 33.32 -15.48 4.33
C ARG A 128 34.09 -16.76 4.09
N TYR A 129 33.47 -17.76 3.46
CA TYR A 129 34.15 -19.01 3.11
C TYR A 129 35.26 -18.79 2.07
N ALA A 130 34.98 -18.02 1.01
CA ALA A 130 35.97 -17.67 0.00
C ALA A 130 37.15 -16.91 0.63
N THR A 131 36.90 -15.94 1.52
CA THR A 131 37.97 -15.25 2.24
C THR A 131 38.77 -16.23 3.12
N ALA A 132 38.10 -17.11 3.86
CA ALA A 132 38.77 -18.11 4.69
C ALA A 132 39.66 -19.05 3.86
N GLU A 133 39.21 -19.44 2.67
CA GLU A 133 39.98 -20.30 1.77
C GLU A 133 41.18 -19.55 1.15
N THR A 134 41.01 -18.28 0.76
CA THR A 134 42.14 -17.45 0.30
C THR A 134 43.17 -17.21 1.40
N GLU A 135 42.74 -16.99 2.65
CA GLU A 135 43.65 -16.82 3.78
C GLU A 135 44.40 -18.12 4.11
N ARG A 136 43.74 -19.28 3.98
CA ARG A 136 44.42 -20.59 4.08
C ARG A 136 45.48 -20.76 3.00
N ALA A 137 45.15 -20.42 1.74
CA ALA A 137 46.11 -20.49 0.64
C ALA A 137 47.31 -19.57 0.86
N LYS A 138 47.08 -18.30 1.25
CA LYS A 138 48.14 -17.35 1.61
C LYS A 138 49.01 -17.85 2.76
N ALA A 139 48.41 -18.45 3.78
CA ALA A 139 49.17 -19.02 4.90
C ALA A 139 50.08 -20.18 4.44
N LEU A 140 49.62 -21.02 3.51
CA LEU A 140 50.44 -22.08 2.92
C LEU A 140 51.56 -21.53 2.03
N GLU A 141 51.27 -20.51 1.23
CA GLU A 141 52.28 -19.82 0.40
C GLU A 141 53.33 -19.10 1.25
N GLY A 142 52.92 -18.42 2.32
CA GLY A 142 53.83 -17.81 3.28
C GLY A 142 54.75 -18.84 3.94
N ARG A 143 54.23 -20.01 4.32
CA ARG A 143 55.06 -21.13 4.82
C ARG A 143 56.04 -21.64 3.77
N ARG A 144 55.63 -21.73 2.50
CA ARG A 144 56.51 -22.13 1.39
C ARG A 144 57.64 -21.11 1.18
N GLN A 145 57.33 -19.81 1.19
CA GLN A 145 58.33 -18.75 1.06
C GLN A 145 59.34 -18.80 2.20
N LEU A 146 58.87 -18.92 3.44
CA LEU A 146 59.76 -19.06 4.60
C LEU A 146 60.65 -20.30 4.51
N ALA A 147 60.13 -21.42 3.99
CA ALA A 147 60.93 -22.62 3.78
C ALA A 147 62.00 -22.44 2.69
N LEU A 148 61.69 -21.69 1.62
CA LEU A 148 62.65 -21.36 0.57
C LEU A 148 63.74 -20.41 1.08
N GLU A 149 63.36 -19.37 1.83
CA GLU A 149 64.30 -18.43 2.46
C GLU A 149 65.22 -19.13 3.48
N ALA A 150 64.69 -20.04 4.30
CA ALA A 150 65.49 -20.82 5.24
C ALA A 150 66.40 -21.84 4.55
N ALA A 151 66.05 -22.31 3.35
CA ALA A 151 66.86 -23.20 2.53
C ALA A 151 67.92 -22.45 1.69
N GLU A 152 67.81 -21.12 1.56
CA GLU A 152 68.79 -20.31 0.86
C GLU A 152 70.07 -20.24 1.70
N PRO A 153 71.25 -20.56 1.13
CA PRO A 153 72.51 -20.54 1.89
C PRO A 153 72.78 -19.13 2.40
N ALA A 154 73.03 -19.01 3.71
CA ALA A 154 73.21 -17.74 4.41
C ALA A 154 74.12 -16.81 3.61
N LYS A 155 73.55 -15.71 3.10
CA LYS A 155 74.29 -14.70 2.37
C LYS A 155 75.37 -14.15 3.29
N ALA A 156 76.63 -14.43 2.97
CA ALA A 156 77.77 -13.95 3.72
C ALA A 156 77.65 -12.42 3.83
N LEU A 157 77.32 -11.95 5.04
CA LEU A 157 77.35 -10.53 5.34
C LEU A 157 78.76 -10.05 4.98
N PRO A 158 78.93 -8.99 4.17
CA PRO A 158 80.25 -8.42 3.95
C PRO A 158 80.69 -7.84 5.29
N ALA A 159 81.36 -8.66 6.10
CA ALA A 159 81.83 -8.32 7.45
C ALA A 159 82.91 -7.22 7.45
N GLN A 160 83.18 -6.61 6.30
CA GLN A 160 84.44 -5.90 6.10
C GLN A 160 84.37 -4.68 5.18
N ALA A 161 83.22 -4.35 4.59
CA ALA A 161 83.23 -3.32 3.54
C ALA A 161 83.21 -1.87 4.06
N THR A 162 82.65 -1.57 5.24
CA THR A 162 82.53 -0.16 5.71
C THR A 162 82.42 0.01 7.23
N ASP A 163 83.03 -0.85 8.06
CA ASP A 163 83.05 -0.59 9.51
C ASP A 163 84.16 0.43 9.83
N HIS A 164 83.85 1.71 9.67
CA HIS A 164 84.76 2.81 9.99
C HIS A 164 84.81 3.08 11.50
N ARG A 165 84.69 2.06 12.34
CA ARG A 165 84.84 2.18 13.80
C ARG A 165 86.30 1.95 14.19
N THR A 166 86.71 2.52 15.31
CA THR A 166 88.02 2.22 15.89
C THR A 166 88.06 0.76 16.34
N SER A 167 89.24 0.20 16.60
CA SER A 167 89.39 -1.15 17.15
C SER A 167 88.68 -1.34 18.51
N GLY A 168 88.32 -0.26 19.20
CA GLY A 168 87.48 -0.26 20.41
C GLY A 168 85.98 -0.07 20.16
N GLY A 169 85.52 -0.13 18.92
CA GLY A 169 84.10 0.04 18.55
C GLY A 169 83.60 1.49 18.56
N ALA A 170 84.47 2.48 18.80
CA ALA A 170 84.06 3.88 18.82
C ALA A 170 83.88 4.41 17.38
N PRO A 171 82.84 5.22 17.11
CA PRO A 171 82.65 5.84 15.80
C PRO A 171 83.82 6.79 15.48
N THR A 172 84.46 6.61 14.32
CA THR A 172 85.52 7.53 13.86
C THR A 172 84.94 8.80 13.24
N GLN A 173 85.74 9.84 13.06
CA GLN A 173 85.30 11.06 12.38
C GLN A 173 84.69 10.80 10.99
N LEU A 174 85.21 9.81 10.26
CA LEU A 174 84.69 9.43 8.95
C LEU A 174 83.27 8.82 9.06
N THR A 175 82.95 8.11 10.14
CA THR A 175 81.56 7.65 10.38
C THR A 175 80.59 8.80 10.59
N TYR A 176 81.00 9.84 11.33
CA TYR A 176 80.15 11.01 11.53
C TYR A 176 79.93 11.81 10.24
N LEU A 177 80.96 11.94 9.40
CA LEU A 177 80.83 12.58 8.08
C LEU A 177 79.89 11.80 7.17
N GLN A 178 80.03 10.47 7.11
CA GLN A 178 79.17 9.62 6.32
C GLN A 178 77.72 9.64 6.82
N ALA A 179 77.51 9.67 8.14
CA ALA A 179 76.18 9.82 8.74
C ALA A 179 75.55 11.18 8.40
N TYR A 180 76.34 12.25 8.42
CA TYR A 180 75.89 13.58 8.03
C TYR A 180 75.48 13.63 6.54
N GLU A 181 76.26 13.04 5.65
CA GLU A 181 75.89 12.93 4.24
C GLU A 181 74.63 12.08 4.02
N ALA A 182 74.47 11.00 4.79
CA ALA A 182 73.28 10.16 4.74
C ALA A 182 72.03 10.93 5.16
N LEU A 183 72.11 11.71 6.25
CA LEU A 183 71.03 12.60 6.69
C LEU A 183 70.72 13.67 5.63
N GLY A 184 71.73 14.24 4.99
CA GLY A 184 71.56 15.20 3.90
C GLY A 184 70.99 14.58 2.61
N LYS A 185 71.20 13.29 2.36
CA LYS A 185 70.54 12.54 1.28
C LYS A 185 69.08 12.22 1.64
N LEU A 186 68.82 11.88 2.90
CA LEU A 186 67.47 11.58 3.39
C LEU A 186 66.55 12.80 3.32
N SER A 187 67.01 13.98 3.77
CA SER A 187 66.23 15.23 3.70
C SER A 187 65.90 15.64 2.26
N ARG A 188 66.85 15.45 1.33
CA ARG A 188 66.61 15.69 -0.10
C ARG A 188 65.60 14.70 -0.69
N ASN A 189 65.64 13.44 -0.26
CA ASN A 189 64.67 12.44 -0.71
C ASN A 189 63.28 12.67 -0.11
N SER A 190 63.18 13.15 1.14
CA SER A 190 61.87 13.49 1.72
C SER A 190 61.23 14.66 0.98
N ALA A 191 61.99 15.70 0.65
CA ALA A 191 61.49 16.83 -0.16
C ALA A 191 60.96 16.35 -1.53
N ARG A 192 61.70 15.48 -2.23
CA ARG A 192 61.23 14.88 -3.50
C ARG A 192 59.96 14.06 -3.34
N GLN A 193 59.80 13.34 -2.24
CA GLN A 193 58.57 12.57 -1.98
C GLN A 193 57.38 13.49 -1.68
N GLU A 194 57.61 14.60 -0.98
CA GLU A 194 56.57 15.59 -0.71
C GLU A 194 56.13 16.29 -2.00
N GLU A 195 57.07 16.71 -2.84
CA GLU A 195 56.79 17.26 -4.17
C GLU A 195 55.98 16.27 -5.02
N ALA A 196 56.40 15.01 -5.10
CA ALA A 196 55.66 13.98 -5.83
C ALA A 196 54.25 13.75 -5.28
N ARG A 197 54.05 13.79 -3.95
CA ARG A 197 52.72 13.69 -3.32
C ARG A 197 51.86 14.92 -3.59
N GLN A 198 52.45 16.11 -3.62
CA GLN A 198 51.76 17.37 -3.95
C GLN A 198 51.34 17.40 -5.41
N GLU A 199 52.21 16.97 -6.33
CA GLU A 199 51.87 16.79 -7.74
C GLU A 199 50.76 15.75 -7.94
N GLU A 200 50.81 14.62 -7.24
CA GLU A 200 49.77 13.59 -7.34
C GLU A 200 48.42 14.08 -6.76
N SER A 201 48.45 14.87 -5.69
CA SER A 201 47.24 15.45 -5.10
C SER A 201 46.68 16.63 -5.92
N ALA A 202 47.53 17.44 -6.54
CA ALA A 202 47.13 18.46 -7.51
C ALA A 202 46.52 17.82 -8.77
N ALA A 203 47.13 16.74 -9.28
CA ALA A 203 46.59 15.97 -10.40
C ALA A 203 45.22 15.32 -10.08
N ARG A 204 44.98 14.92 -8.83
CA ARG A 204 43.65 14.44 -8.37
C ARG A 204 42.63 15.56 -8.16
N GLN A 205 43.04 16.83 -8.04
CA GLN A 205 42.17 17.99 -7.80
C GLN A 205 41.82 18.78 -9.07
N LEU A 206 42.51 18.58 -10.19
CA LEU A 206 42.06 19.15 -11.47
C LEU A 206 40.73 18.49 -11.91
N PRO A 207 39.67 19.27 -12.20
CA PRO A 207 38.49 18.75 -12.86
C PRO A 207 38.86 18.25 -14.25
N GLU A 208 38.56 16.99 -14.53
CA GLU A 208 38.69 16.38 -15.86
C GLU A 208 37.80 17.16 -16.85
N GLN A 209 38.35 18.18 -17.52
CA GLN A 209 37.73 18.79 -18.70
C GLN A 209 37.76 17.76 -19.82
N ARG A 210 36.70 16.95 -19.91
CA ARG A 210 36.43 16.11 -21.08
C ARG A 210 36.28 17.02 -22.31
N PRO A 211 37.04 16.77 -23.39
CA PRO A 211 36.80 17.46 -24.64
C PRO A 211 35.49 16.97 -25.27
N GLY A 212 34.57 17.92 -25.49
CA GLY A 212 33.55 17.98 -26.53
C GLY A 212 32.77 16.70 -26.87
N ARG A 213 31.60 16.52 -26.26
CA ARG A 213 30.48 15.82 -26.90
C ARG A 213 29.54 16.88 -27.49
N PRO A 214 29.24 16.89 -28.80
CA PRO A 214 28.38 17.91 -29.40
C PRO A 214 27.00 17.93 -28.75
N ALA A 215 26.55 19.13 -28.41
CA ALA A 215 25.23 19.42 -27.89
C ALA A 215 24.15 19.08 -28.93
N VAL A 216 23.23 18.18 -28.59
CA VAL A 216 21.97 18.01 -29.32
C VAL A 216 21.00 19.04 -28.75
N GLN A 217 20.64 20.03 -29.57
CA GLN A 217 19.56 20.98 -29.27
C GLN A 217 18.20 20.27 -29.33
N PRO A 218 17.25 20.61 -28.44
CA PRO A 218 15.93 19.98 -28.39
C PRO A 218 15.05 20.51 -29.52
N SER A 219 14.60 19.60 -30.39
CA SER A 219 13.53 19.89 -31.35
C SER A 219 12.18 19.86 -30.63
N GLN A 220 11.36 20.85 -30.97
CA GLN A 220 10.00 21.07 -30.48
C GLN A 220 9.09 19.86 -30.75
N ALA A 221 8.33 19.45 -29.73
CA ALA A 221 7.12 18.63 -29.84
C ALA A 221 6.12 19.25 -28.84
N GLN A 222 5.15 20.05 -29.31
CA GLN A 222 3.80 19.63 -29.67
C GLN A 222 3.08 18.83 -28.56
N ASP A 223 2.22 19.57 -27.85
CA ASP A 223 0.89 19.24 -27.37
C ASP A 223 0.55 17.79 -26.94
N THR A 224 0.35 17.59 -25.63
CA THR A 224 -0.77 16.81 -25.05
C THR A 224 -0.86 17.03 -23.53
N PRO A 225 -2.04 16.82 -22.90
CA PRO A 225 -2.48 17.64 -21.77
C PRO A 225 -2.05 17.15 -20.38
N ALA A 226 -2.16 18.11 -19.45
CA ALA A 226 -1.80 18.08 -18.04
C ALA A 226 -2.33 16.87 -17.23
N GLY A 227 -1.43 16.30 -16.43
CA GLY A 227 -1.73 15.49 -15.24
C GLY A 227 -1.15 16.17 -13.98
N PRO A 228 -1.80 16.09 -12.81
CA PRO A 228 -1.52 16.97 -11.68
C PRO A 228 -0.24 16.59 -10.93
N ALA A 229 0.49 17.62 -10.49
CA ALA A 229 1.75 17.53 -9.75
C ALA A 229 1.58 16.89 -8.35
N PRO A 230 2.55 16.10 -7.86
CA PRO A 230 2.58 15.64 -6.48
C PRO A 230 3.11 16.75 -5.55
N GLN A 231 2.32 17.09 -4.53
CA GLN A 231 2.73 18.00 -3.46
C GLN A 231 3.72 17.33 -2.49
N PRO A 232 4.69 18.07 -1.93
CA PRO A 232 5.58 17.56 -0.89
C PRO A 232 4.87 17.51 0.47
N ARG A 233 4.87 16.34 1.11
CA ARG A 233 4.38 16.17 2.50
C ARG A 233 5.45 16.62 3.51
N PRO A 234 5.09 17.34 4.56
CA PRO A 234 6.01 17.71 5.64
C PRO A 234 6.27 16.53 6.59
N ALA A 235 7.45 16.56 7.21
CA ALA A 235 7.92 15.64 8.22
C ALA A 235 7.06 15.71 9.50
N ALA A 236 6.72 14.53 10.04
CA ALA A 236 6.19 14.33 11.40
C ALA A 236 6.89 13.08 11.96
N GLN A 237 7.90 13.26 12.80
CA GLN A 237 7.83 13.30 14.27
C GLN A 237 7.61 11.93 14.90
N ASP A 238 8.65 11.50 15.60
CA ASP A 238 8.74 10.40 16.52
C ASP A 238 7.59 10.38 17.55
N ARG A 239 7.01 9.20 17.76
CA ARG A 239 6.33 8.87 19.03
C ARG A 239 6.69 7.45 19.48
N PRO A 240 6.82 7.24 20.80
CA PRO A 240 7.39 6.02 21.37
C PRO A 240 6.35 4.91 21.58
N ALA A 241 6.85 3.68 21.64
CA ALA A 241 6.09 2.44 21.84
C ALA A 241 5.47 2.33 23.25
N PRO A 242 4.30 1.66 23.40
CA PRO A 242 3.83 1.20 24.70
C PRO A 242 4.27 -0.25 25.01
N PRO A 243 4.42 -0.60 26.31
CA PRO A 243 4.98 -1.87 26.78
C PRO A 243 3.94 -2.99 26.82
N GLY A 244 4.44 -4.22 26.78
CA GLY A 244 3.66 -5.43 26.54
C GLY A 244 2.70 -5.88 27.63
N ALA A 245 1.82 -6.79 27.22
CA ALA A 245 1.16 -7.77 28.06
C ALA A 245 0.63 -8.91 27.16
N GLY A 246 0.64 -10.14 27.67
CA GLY A 246 -0.30 -11.16 27.20
C GLY A 246 0.30 -12.34 26.44
N ARG A 247 0.90 -13.25 27.20
CA ARG A 247 1.16 -14.64 26.83
C ARG A 247 -0.19 -15.33 26.54
N GLY A 248 -0.51 -15.58 25.27
CA GLY A 248 -1.71 -16.32 24.85
C GLY A 248 -1.32 -17.52 23.99
N ARG A 249 -1.53 -18.74 24.52
CA ARG A 249 -1.47 -19.98 23.73
C ARG A 249 -2.56 -19.93 22.68
N THR A 250 -2.19 -20.14 21.42
CA THR A 250 -3.12 -20.51 20.37
C THR A 250 -2.87 -21.98 20.06
N GLU A 251 -3.83 -22.82 20.48
CA GLU A 251 -3.98 -24.17 19.96
C GLU A 251 -4.25 -24.05 18.45
N SER A 252 -3.31 -24.58 17.67
CA SER A 252 -3.36 -24.57 16.21
C SER A 252 -4.24 -25.72 15.72
N THR A 253 -5.55 -25.50 15.63
CA THR A 253 -6.42 -26.38 14.85
C THR A 253 -6.32 -25.94 13.39
N GLY A 254 -5.66 -26.76 12.56
CA GLY A 254 -5.67 -26.62 11.09
C GLY A 254 -4.39 -26.05 10.48
N GLY A 255 -3.25 -26.73 10.66
CA GLY A 255 -2.00 -26.40 9.96
C GLY A 255 -1.58 -27.48 8.97
N PHE A 256 -1.33 -27.09 7.71
CA PHE A 256 -0.64 -27.94 6.73
C PHE A 256 0.88 -27.88 6.97
N ASP A 257 1.58 -29.00 6.87
CA ASP A 257 3.05 -29.05 7.01
C ASP A 257 3.76 -28.40 5.81
N PHE A 258 5.09 -28.21 5.90
CA PHE A 258 5.96 -27.59 4.87
C PHE A 258 5.77 -28.15 3.44
N PHE A 259 5.24 -29.38 3.31
CA PHE A 259 4.90 -30.04 2.05
C PHE A 259 3.40 -30.00 1.68
N GLY A 260 2.60 -29.13 2.29
CA GLY A 260 1.18 -28.95 1.96
C GLY A 260 0.27 -30.11 2.34
N LYS A 261 0.67 -30.98 3.29
CA LYS A 261 -0.18 -32.07 3.80
C LYS A 261 -0.90 -31.65 5.07
N PRO A 262 -2.23 -31.90 5.22
CA PRO A 262 -2.93 -31.55 6.44
C PRO A 262 -2.35 -32.39 7.57
N ARG A 263 -1.93 -31.76 8.68
CA ARG A 263 -1.57 -32.52 9.87
C ARG A 263 -2.82 -33.18 10.41
N ALA A 264 -2.89 -34.50 10.27
CA ALA A 264 -3.95 -35.29 10.86
C ALA A 264 -3.89 -35.10 12.38
N GLY A 265 -4.90 -34.42 12.93
CA GLY A 265 -5.09 -34.33 14.37
C GLY A 265 -5.34 -35.73 14.92
N LYS A 266 -4.52 -36.16 15.88
CA LYS A 266 -4.82 -37.34 16.70
C LYS A 266 -5.96 -36.95 17.64
N HIS A 267 -7.09 -37.63 17.51
CA HIS A 267 -8.13 -37.69 18.53
C HIS A 267 -7.62 -38.43 19.76
#